data_AF-A0A6C0C2R3-F1
#
_entry.id   AF-A0A6C0C2R3-F1
#
_cell.length_a   1.000
_cell.length_b   1.000
_cell.length_c   1.000
_cell.angle_alpha   90.00
_cell.angle_beta   90.00
_cell.angle_gamma   90.00
#
_symmetry.space_group_name_H-M   'P 1'
#
loop_
_entity.id
_entity.type
_entity.pdbx_description
1 polymer ?
#
loop_
_entity_poly.entity_id
_entity_poly.type
_entity_poly.pdbx_seq_one_letter_code
_entity_poly.pdbx_strand_id
1 'polypeptide(L)'
;MDKRINQKVELFFQEFKDNVKARIVDKKSPEELIQYIYAYNIIQFEKSDFAKRKRIKNIVPLNDRCNALRANGDQCTRRRKDDNVYCGTHIKGIPHGEITNKKSLDIHKTKKVWAQEIRGIIYYIDKNNNVYNPSDIMNNKTNPGIIAKYTYDISENKYDIPGLFGK
;
A
#
# COMPACT_ATOMS: atom_id res chain seq x y z
N MET A 1 -11.54 25.82 2.36
CA MET A 1 -10.74 26.50 3.41
C MET A 1 -11.73 27.20 4.32
N ASP A 2 -12.58 28.04 3.74
CA ASP A 2 -13.68 28.78 4.38
C ASP A 2 -14.61 27.90 5.23
N LYS A 3 -15.08 26.77 4.70
CA LYS A 3 -15.88 25.81 5.49
C LYS A 3 -15.19 25.35 6.79
N ARG A 4 -13.88 25.16 6.78
CA ARG A 4 -13.13 24.72 7.98
C ARG A 4 -12.97 25.87 8.97
N ILE A 5 -12.71 27.08 8.47
CA ILE A 5 -12.60 28.29 9.29
C ILE A 5 -13.95 28.52 9.99
N ASN A 6 -15.05 28.51 9.24
CA ASN A 6 -16.39 28.67 9.79
C ASN A 6 -16.72 27.59 10.82
N GLN A 7 -16.36 26.33 10.54
CA GLN A 7 -16.55 25.23 11.49
C GLN A 7 -15.73 25.43 12.79
N LYS A 8 -14.48 25.92 12.69
CA LYS A 8 -13.64 26.22 13.87
C LYS A 8 -14.27 27.33 14.72
N VAL A 9 -14.79 28.38 14.07
CA VAL A 9 -15.51 29.48 14.72
C VAL A 9 -16.78 28.97 15.41
N GLU A 10 -17.57 28.16 14.71
CA GLU A 10 -18.83 27.62 15.23
C GLU A 10 -18.60 26.75 16.47
N LEU A 11 -17.63 25.83 16.42
CA LEU A 11 -17.26 24.98 17.56
C LEU A 11 -16.79 25.80 18.76
N PHE A 12 -15.96 26.81 18.52
CA PHE A 12 -15.48 27.69 19.57
C PHE A 12 -16.64 28.45 20.26
N PHE A 13 -17.60 28.96 19.48
CA PHE A 13 -18.78 29.62 20.05
C PHE A 13 -19.75 28.66 20.74
N GLN A 14 -19.86 27.42 20.28
CA GLN A 14 -20.62 26.38 20.97
C GLN A 14 -20.02 26.08 22.34
N GLU A 15 -18.70 25.85 22.40
CA GLU A 15 -17.98 25.61 23.65
C GLU A 15 -18.11 26.80 24.62
N PHE A 16 -18.01 28.03 24.12
CA PHE A 16 -18.23 29.23 24.93
C PHE A 16 -19.65 29.26 25.53
N LYS A 17 -20.69 29.01 24.72
CA LYS A 17 -22.08 28.99 25.17
C LYS A 17 -22.32 27.90 26.22
N ASP A 18 -21.76 26.71 26.01
CA ASP A 18 -21.91 25.59 26.94
C ASP A 18 -21.23 25.88 28.28
N ASN A 19 -20.03 26.48 28.24
CA ASN A 19 -19.29 26.88 29.43
C ASN A 19 -19.99 28.00 30.22
N VAL A 20 -20.56 28.99 29.53
CA VAL A 20 -21.36 30.05 30.17
C VAL A 20 -22.63 29.45 30.79
N LYS A 21 -23.33 28.57 30.06
CA LYS A 21 -24.52 27.90 30.55
C LYS A 21 -24.24 27.07 31.80
N ALA A 22 -23.14 26.31 31.83
CA ALA A 22 -22.73 25.54 33.00
C ALA A 22 -22.59 26.43 34.24
N ARG A 23 -21.93 27.59 34.12
CA ARG A 23 -21.74 28.52 35.26
C ARG A 23 -23.02 29.20 35.73
N ILE A 24 -24.00 29.41 34.83
CA ILE A 24 -25.33 29.89 35.20
C ILE A 24 -26.08 28.82 36.00
N VAL A 25 -26.00 27.56 35.57
CA VAL A 25 -26.63 26.42 36.26
C VAL A 25 -26.03 26.21 37.65
N ASP A 26 -24.72 26.44 37.79
CA ASP A 26 -24.01 26.40 39.08
C ASP A 26 -24.37 27.57 40.03
N LYS A 27 -25.28 28.48 39.63
CA LYS A 27 -25.74 29.65 40.40
C LYS A 27 -24.59 30.56 40.87
N LYS A 28 -23.53 30.71 40.07
CA LYS A 28 -22.43 31.64 40.38
C LYS A 28 -22.91 33.08 40.41
N SER A 29 -22.22 33.93 41.18
CA SER A 29 -22.51 35.36 41.25
C SER A 29 -22.46 35.97 39.83
N PRO A 30 -23.36 36.91 39.50
CA PRO A 30 -23.31 37.65 38.23
C PRO A 30 -21.93 38.27 37.96
N GLU A 31 -21.23 38.72 39.01
CA GLU A 31 -19.91 39.33 38.93
C GLU A 31 -18.84 38.33 38.44
N GLU A 32 -18.86 37.10 38.96
CA GLU A 32 -17.96 36.02 38.52
C GLU A 32 -18.24 35.61 37.07
N LEU A 33 -19.51 35.65 36.66
CA LEU A 33 -19.91 35.32 35.30
C LEU A 33 -19.43 36.39 34.31
N ILE A 34 -19.56 37.66 34.66
CA ILE A 34 -19.06 38.79 33.87
C ILE A 34 -17.54 38.70 33.75
N GLN A 35 -16.83 38.50 34.87
CA GLN A 35 -15.37 38.36 34.86
C GLN A 35 -14.93 37.19 33.96
N TYR A 36 -15.68 36.09 33.96
CA TYR A 36 -15.39 34.96 33.08
C TYR A 36 -15.57 35.28 31.60
N ILE A 37 -16.65 35.96 31.23
CA ILE A 37 -16.91 36.33 29.83
C ILE A 37 -15.78 37.22 29.31
N TYR A 38 -15.33 38.20 30.10
CA TYR A 38 -14.22 39.08 29.72
C TYR A 38 -12.86 38.38 29.70
N ALA A 39 -12.66 37.38 30.56
CA ALA A 39 -11.42 36.59 30.61
C ALA A 39 -11.41 35.40 29.65
N TYR A 40 -12.48 35.17 28.87
CA TYR A 40 -12.54 34.03 27.96
C TYR A 40 -11.52 34.20 26.83
N ASN A 41 -10.86 33.10 26.48
CA ASN A 41 -9.81 33.11 25.46
C ASN A 41 -10.35 33.61 24.11
N ILE A 42 -9.52 34.29 23.32
CA ILE A 42 -9.89 34.71 21.97
C ILE A 42 -9.52 33.59 21.00
N ILE A 43 -10.36 33.35 19.99
CA ILE A 43 -10.03 32.40 18.92
C ILE A 43 -8.81 32.88 18.13
N GLN A 44 -7.80 32.02 17.99
CA GLN A 44 -6.61 32.28 17.20
C GLN A 44 -6.53 31.32 16.00
N PHE A 45 -6.14 31.86 14.85
CA PHE A 45 -5.91 31.11 13.63
C PHE A 45 -4.43 30.99 13.35
N GLU A 46 -3.99 29.79 13.03
CA GLU A 46 -2.60 29.53 12.64
C GLU A 46 -2.45 29.50 11.12
N LYS A 47 -1.22 29.61 10.62
CA LYS A 47 -0.93 29.47 9.17
C LYS A 47 -1.44 28.14 8.60
N SER A 48 -1.52 27.09 9.42
CA SER A 48 -2.06 25.78 9.08
C SER A 48 -3.56 25.81 8.75
N ASP A 49 -4.33 26.75 9.33
CA ASP A 49 -5.76 26.94 9.09
C ASP A 49 -6.03 27.53 7.69
N PHE A 50 -5.08 28.29 7.15
CA PHE A 50 -5.14 28.86 5.80
C PHE A 50 -4.46 27.96 4.75
N ALA A 51 -3.80 26.89 5.15
CA ALA A 51 -3.20 25.97 4.19
C ALA A 51 -4.27 25.17 3.43
N LYS A 52 -4.16 25.11 2.09
CA LYS A 52 -4.95 24.17 1.29
C LYS A 52 -4.55 22.75 1.67
N ARG A 53 -5.54 21.87 1.88
CA ARG A 53 -5.25 20.46 2.22
C ARG A 53 -4.42 19.84 1.10
N LYS A 54 -3.31 19.21 1.47
CA LYS A 54 -2.58 18.32 0.58
C LYS A 54 -3.49 17.12 0.33
N ARG A 55 -3.94 16.92 -0.92
CA ARG A 55 -4.72 15.73 -1.28
C ARG A 55 -3.83 14.51 -1.03
N ILE A 56 -4.26 13.63 -0.13
CA ILE A 56 -3.63 12.32 0.06
C ILE A 56 -3.84 11.56 -1.26
N LYS A 57 -2.74 11.13 -1.86
CA LYS A 57 -2.82 10.30 -3.06
C LYS A 57 -3.09 8.88 -2.61
N ASN A 58 -4.30 8.38 -2.83
CA ASN A 58 -4.58 6.97 -2.65
C ASN A 58 -3.78 6.18 -3.67
N ILE A 59 -2.93 5.26 -3.19
CA ILE A 59 -2.13 4.40 -4.04
C ILE A 59 -3.05 3.33 -4.59
N VAL A 60 -3.16 3.25 -5.91
CA VAL A 60 -3.89 2.17 -6.58
C VAL A 60 -2.98 0.92 -6.60
N PRO A 61 -3.46 -0.26 -6.17
CA PRO A 61 -2.73 -1.52 -6.30
C PRO A 61 -2.30 -1.78 -7.76
N LEU A 62 -1.13 -2.36 -7.99
CA LEU A 62 -0.58 -2.56 -9.35
C LEU A 62 -1.57 -3.29 -10.28
N ASN A 63 -2.27 -4.29 -9.75
CA ASN A 63 -3.23 -5.13 -10.49
C ASN A 63 -4.45 -4.34 -11.01
N ASP A 64 -4.75 -3.20 -10.38
CA ASP A 64 -5.86 -2.33 -10.76
C ASP A 64 -5.41 -1.06 -11.48
N ARG A 65 -4.10 -0.92 -11.75
CA ARG A 65 -3.58 0.21 -12.50
C ARG A 65 -3.85 0.06 -13.98
N CYS A 66 -3.96 1.22 -14.63
CA CYS A 66 -3.99 1.33 -16.06
C CYS A 66 -2.68 0.84 -16.69
N ASN A 67 -2.77 0.02 -17.73
CA ASN A 67 -1.61 -0.54 -18.45
C ASN A 67 -0.94 0.44 -19.43
N ALA A 68 -1.56 1.60 -19.70
CA ALA A 68 -0.98 2.62 -20.57
C ALA A 68 0.19 3.35 -19.91
N LEU A 69 1.06 3.93 -20.73
CA LEU A 69 2.20 4.75 -20.31
C LEU A 69 1.89 6.24 -20.39
N ARG A 70 2.50 7.03 -19.52
CA ARG A 70 2.53 8.50 -19.60
C ARG A 70 3.57 8.93 -20.64
N ALA A 71 3.58 10.23 -20.99
CA ALA A 71 4.60 10.81 -21.87
C ALA A 71 6.05 10.52 -21.42
N ASN A 72 6.27 10.34 -20.11
CA ASN A 72 7.57 10.02 -19.53
C ASN A 72 7.96 8.53 -19.65
N GLY A 73 7.12 7.69 -20.25
CA GLY A 73 7.34 6.24 -20.36
C GLY A 73 6.93 5.43 -19.13
N ASP A 74 6.54 6.07 -18.02
CA ASP A 74 6.08 5.40 -16.80
C ASP A 74 4.63 4.90 -16.90
N GLN A 75 4.33 3.78 -16.23
CA GLN A 75 2.97 3.26 -16.12
C GLN A 75 2.00 4.29 -15.51
N CYS A 76 0.82 4.40 -16.11
CA CYS A 76 -0.26 5.23 -15.58
C CYS A 76 -0.70 4.75 -14.19
N THR A 77 -0.67 5.67 -13.22
CA THR A 77 -1.05 5.38 -11.82
C THR A 77 -2.56 5.46 -11.55
N ARG A 78 -3.39 5.67 -12.59
CA ARG A 78 -4.85 5.76 -12.44
C ARG A 78 -5.45 4.36 -12.43
N ARG A 79 -6.57 4.18 -11.71
CA ARG A 79 -7.32 2.92 -11.71
C ARG A 79 -7.92 2.65 -13.10
N ARG A 80 -7.90 1.38 -13.52
CA ARG A 80 -8.59 0.91 -14.72
C ARG A 80 -10.10 1.11 -14.61
N LYS A 81 -10.78 1.26 -15.75
CA LYS A 81 -12.23 1.50 -15.79
C LYS A 81 -12.95 0.24 -16.28
N ASP A 82 -13.90 -0.24 -15.50
CA ASP A 82 -14.73 -1.41 -15.84
C ASP A 82 -13.85 -2.63 -16.15
N ASP A 83 -14.20 -3.42 -17.18
CA ASP A 83 -13.42 -4.56 -17.66
C ASP A 83 -12.28 -4.18 -18.63
N ASN A 84 -11.98 -2.88 -18.77
CA ASN A 84 -10.87 -2.45 -19.60
C ASN A 84 -9.55 -2.48 -18.83
N VAL A 85 -8.45 -2.65 -19.58
CA VAL A 85 -7.08 -2.57 -19.05
C VAL A 85 -6.56 -1.13 -18.90
N TYR A 86 -7.37 -0.14 -19.28
CA TYR A 86 -7.01 1.28 -19.32
C TYR A 86 -7.91 2.12 -18.42
N CYS A 87 -7.41 3.25 -17.93
CA CYS A 87 -8.25 4.22 -17.21
C CYS A 87 -9.11 5.01 -18.20
N GLY A 88 -10.20 5.62 -17.73
CA GLY A 88 -11.14 6.36 -18.60
C GLY A 88 -10.52 7.49 -19.42
N THR A 89 -9.33 7.97 -19.05
CA THR A 89 -8.60 9.00 -19.80
C THR A 89 -7.85 8.42 -20.99
N HIS A 90 -7.21 7.27 -20.81
CA HIS A 90 -6.57 6.57 -21.92
C HIS A 90 -7.61 5.97 -22.86
N ILE A 91 -8.74 5.45 -22.36
CA ILE A 91 -9.86 4.99 -23.23
C ILE A 91 -10.34 6.11 -24.17
N LYS A 92 -10.51 7.33 -23.65
CA LYS A 92 -10.92 8.49 -24.47
C LYS A 92 -9.81 9.00 -25.40
N GLY A 93 -8.55 8.74 -25.05
CA GLY A 93 -7.37 9.24 -25.75
C GLY A 93 -6.81 8.28 -26.82
N ILE A 94 -7.54 7.22 -27.18
CA ILE A 94 -7.13 6.25 -28.20
C ILE A 94 -8.00 6.41 -29.47
N PRO A 95 -7.79 7.45 -30.29
CA PRO A 95 -8.45 7.56 -31.59
C PRO A 95 -7.89 6.58 -32.63
N HIS A 96 -6.60 6.19 -32.51
CA HIS A 96 -5.88 5.39 -33.52
C HIS A 96 -5.38 4.01 -33.02
N GLY A 97 -5.95 3.47 -31.94
CA GLY A 97 -5.60 2.14 -31.41
C GLY A 97 -4.37 2.12 -30.49
N GLU A 98 -3.92 0.91 -30.14
CA GLU A 98 -2.80 0.67 -29.22
C GLU A 98 -1.49 0.37 -29.96
N ILE A 99 -0.38 0.92 -29.47
CA ILE A 99 0.96 0.60 -29.98
C ILE A 99 1.58 -0.44 -29.04
N THR A 100 1.50 -1.70 -29.42
CA THR A 100 2.03 -2.82 -28.63
C THR A 100 3.53 -2.94 -28.83
N ASN A 101 4.30 -2.06 -28.19
CA ASN A 101 5.72 -2.33 -27.95
C ASN A 101 5.81 -3.43 -26.89
N LYS A 102 5.94 -4.68 -27.32
CA LYS A 102 6.16 -5.85 -26.44
C LYS A 102 7.47 -5.69 -25.68
N LYS A 103 7.47 -4.96 -24.57
CA LYS A 103 8.49 -5.12 -23.52
C LYS A 103 8.07 -6.30 -22.67
N SER A 104 8.98 -7.25 -22.50
CA SER A 104 8.80 -8.40 -21.61
C SER A 104 8.40 -7.91 -20.23
N LEU A 105 7.17 -8.21 -19.81
CA LEU A 105 6.71 -7.93 -18.46
C LEU A 105 7.55 -8.77 -17.51
N ASP A 106 8.24 -8.14 -16.57
CA ASP A 106 8.82 -8.82 -15.41
C ASP A 106 7.68 -9.30 -14.51
N ILE A 107 7.14 -10.47 -14.85
CA ILE A 107 6.06 -11.12 -14.11
C ILE A 107 6.68 -11.68 -12.83
N HIS A 108 6.37 -11.06 -11.69
CA HIS A 108 6.66 -11.65 -10.38
C HIS A 108 5.87 -12.96 -10.24
N LYS A 109 6.55 -14.10 -10.38
CA LYS A 109 5.96 -15.43 -10.23
C LYS A 109 6.24 -15.96 -8.83
N THR A 110 5.19 -16.23 -8.06
CA THR A 110 5.32 -16.92 -6.77
C THR A 110 5.61 -18.41 -7.00
N LYS A 111 6.64 -18.93 -6.34
CA LYS A 111 6.99 -20.35 -6.34
C LYS A 111 6.85 -20.92 -4.93
N LYS A 112 6.32 -22.13 -4.81
CA LYS A 112 6.26 -22.87 -3.55
C LYS A 112 7.50 -23.76 -3.45
N VAL A 113 8.25 -23.59 -2.36
CA VAL A 113 9.44 -24.37 -2.02
C VAL A 113 9.14 -25.12 -0.71
N TRP A 114 9.58 -26.36 -0.60
CA TRP A 114 9.47 -27.16 0.62
C TRP A 114 10.79 -27.85 0.94
N ALA A 115 10.94 -28.29 2.19
CA ALA A 115 12.10 -29.03 2.66
C ALA A 115 11.91 -30.53 2.41
N GLN A 116 12.92 -31.17 1.81
CA GLN A 116 12.95 -32.61 1.54
C GLN A 116 14.28 -33.19 2.01
N GLU A 117 14.20 -34.30 2.76
CA GLU A 117 15.38 -35.04 3.17
C GLU A 117 15.85 -35.95 2.03
N ILE A 118 17.12 -35.80 1.63
CA ILE A 118 17.78 -36.59 0.60
C ILE A 118 19.11 -37.06 1.16
N ARG A 119 19.27 -38.37 1.32
CA ARG A 119 20.49 -39.02 1.86
C ARG A 119 20.93 -38.43 3.23
N GLY A 120 19.97 -38.08 4.09
CA GLY A 120 20.23 -37.56 5.45
C GLY A 120 20.53 -36.06 5.53
N ILE A 121 20.47 -35.34 4.41
CA ILE A 121 20.65 -33.87 4.36
C ILE A 121 19.34 -33.24 3.90
N ILE A 122 18.95 -32.13 4.55
CA ILE A 122 17.73 -31.38 4.21
C ILE A 122 18.04 -30.42 3.05
N TYR A 123 17.29 -30.57 1.96
CA TYR A 123 17.35 -29.69 0.79
C TYR A 123 16.02 -28.97 0.59
N TYR A 124 16.09 -27.76 0.02
CA TYR A 124 14.90 -27.00 -0.36
C TYR A 124 14.62 -27.18 -1.85
N ILE A 125 13.46 -27.73 -2.19
CA ILE A 125 13.11 -28.10 -3.57
C ILE A 125 11.77 -27.49 -4.02
N ASP A 126 11.57 -27.33 -5.34
CA ASP A 126 10.30 -26.91 -5.95
C ASP A 126 9.69 -27.98 -6.88
N LYS A 127 8.46 -27.74 -7.33
CA LYS A 127 7.74 -28.61 -8.28
C LYS A 127 8.40 -28.70 -9.66
N ASN A 128 9.39 -27.85 -9.94
CA ASN A 128 10.07 -27.78 -11.23
C ASN A 128 11.45 -28.43 -11.17
N ASN A 129 11.65 -29.35 -10.22
CA ASN A 129 12.86 -30.14 -10.04
C ASN A 129 14.12 -29.32 -9.69
N ASN A 130 13.96 -28.11 -9.13
CA ASN A 130 15.09 -27.27 -8.72
C ASN A 130 15.43 -27.49 -7.24
N VAL A 131 16.73 -27.50 -6.95
CA VAL A 131 17.27 -27.49 -5.59
C VAL A 131 17.85 -26.10 -5.32
N TYR A 132 17.41 -25.46 -4.25
CA TYR A 132 17.77 -24.09 -3.90
C TYR A 132 18.89 -24.04 -2.86
N ASN A 133 19.67 -22.96 -2.88
CA ASN A 133 20.66 -22.68 -1.85
C ASN A 133 19.95 -22.45 -0.49
N PRO A 134 20.26 -23.25 0.56
CA PRO A 134 19.64 -23.10 1.87
C PRO A 134 19.80 -21.69 2.46
N SER A 135 20.96 -21.05 2.29
CA SER A 135 21.20 -19.69 2.81
C SER A 135 20.29 -18.65 2.16
N ASP A 136 20.03 -18.78 0.85
CA ASP A 136 19.16 -17.85 0.12
C ASP A 136 17.69 -18.01 0.55
N ILE A 137 17.26 -19.24 0.83
CA ILE A 137 15.91 -19.54 1.34
C ILE A 137 15.74 -19.03 2.78
N MET A 138 16.69 -19.30 3.66
CA MET A 138 16.66 -18.84 5.06
C MET A 138 16.63 -17.31 5.18
N ASN A 139 17.32 -16.62 4.26
CA ASN A 139 17.37 -15.15 4.22
C ASN A 139 16.20 -14.50 3.46
N ASN A 140 15.19 -15.27 3.02
CA ASN A 140 14.05 -14.78 2.23
C ASN A 140 14.47 -13.95 1.00
N LYS A 141 15.57 -14.34 0.34
CA LYS A 141 16.12 -13.62 -0.80
C LYS A 141 15.17 -13.70 -2.00
N THR A 142 14.97 -12.58 -2.69
CA THR A 142 14.24 -12.55 -3.96
C THR A 142 15.07 -13.24 -5.05
N ASN A 143 14.46 -14.22 -5.74
CA ASN A 143 15.11 -15.09 -6.72
C ASN A 143 16.31 -15.89 -6.16
N PRO A 144 16.06 -16.85 -5.23
CA PRO A 144 17.10 -17.66 -4.63
C PRO A 144 17.86 -18.48 -5.67
N GLY A 145 19.18 -18.62 -5.49
CA GLY A 145 20.04 -19.36 -6.42
C GLY A 145 19.70 -20.85 -6.47
N ILE A 146 19.64 -21.39 -7.68
CA ILE A 146 19.46 -22.83 -7.94
C ILE A 146 20.85 -23.47 -7.96
N ILE A 147 21.09 -24.43 -7.08
CA ILE A 147 22.37 -25.13 -6.93
C ILE A 147 22.44 -26.44 -7.70
N ALA A 148 21.31 -27.13 -7.87
CA ALA A 148 21.22 -28.40 -8.57
C ALA A 148 19.79 -28.68 -9.04
N LYS A 149 19.60 -29.81 -9.73
CA LYS A 149 18.29 -30.39 -10.02
C LYS A 149 18.15 -31.75 -9.37
N TYR A 150 16.98 -32.03 -8.81
CA TYR A 150 16.69 -33.34 -8.23
C TYR A 150 15.95 -34.22 -9.25
N THR A 151 16.13 -35.52 -9.12
CA THR A 151 15.35 -36.56 -9.80
C THR A 151 14.53 -37.32 -8.77
N TYR A 152 13.37 -37.83 -9.19
CA TYR A 152 12.50 -38.63 -8.34
C TYR A 152 12.20 -39.94 -9.08
N ASP A 153 12.66 -41.04 -8.50
CA ASP A 153 12.45 -42.38 -9.04
C ASP A 153 11.15 -42.94 -8.49
N ILE A 154 10.15 -43.07 -9.37
CA ILE A 154 8.80 -43.52 -9.03
C ILE A 154 8.81 -44.97 -8.53
N SER A 155 9.70 -45.80 -9.07
CA SER A 155 9.80 -47.23 -8.73
C SER A 155 10.31 -47.48 -7.31
N GLU A 156 11.21 -46.62 -6.81
CA GLU A 156 11.80 -46.75 -5.47
C GLU A 156 11.26 -45.69 -4.48
N ASN A 157 10.35 -44.81 -4.94
CA ASN A 157 9.81 -43.69 -4.17
C ASN A 157 10.91 -42.85 -3.52
N LYS A 158 11.96 -42.54 -4.27
CA LYS A 158 13.21 -41.96 -3.75
C LYS A 158 13.61 -40.72 -4.52
N TYR A 159 14.03 -39.70 -3.76
CA TYR A 159 14.62 -38.48 -4.30
C TYR A 159 16.14 -38.63 -4.40
N ASP A 160 16.72 -38.16 -5.50
CA ASP A 160 18.16 -38.08 -5.67
C ASP A 160 18.59 -36.76 -6.31
N ILE A 161 19.87 -36.40 -6.15
CA ILE A 161 20.47 -35.21 -6.77
C ILE A 161 21.72 -35.65 -7.54
N PRO A 162 21.57 -36.07 -8.81
CA PRO A 162 22.69 -36.59 -9.59
C PRO A 162 23.85 -35.59 -9.74
N GLY A 163 23.56 -34.28 -9.81
CA GLY A 163 24.59 -33.25 -9.96
C GLY A 163 25.46 -32.99 -8.72
N LEU A 164 25.05 -33.45 -7.53
CA LEU A 164 25.84 -33.30 -6.29
C LEU A 164 26.49 -34.61 -5.86
N PHE A 165 25.93 -35.75 -6.26
CA PHE A 165 26.36 -37.07 -5.80
C PHE A 165 26.80 -38.01 -6.94
N GLY A 166 26.73 -37.57 -8.18
CA GLY A 166 27.24 -38.29 -9.34
C GLY A 166 28.76 -38.16 -9.44
N LYS A 167 29.43 -39.30 -9.59
CA LYS A 167 30.74 -39.38 -10.24
C LYS A 167 30.56 -39.25 -11.75
#